data_AF-A0A520IET9-F1
#
_entry.id   AF-A0A520IET9-F1
#
_cell.length_a   1.000
_cell.length_b   1.000
_cell.length_c   1.000
_cell.angle_alpha   90.00
_cell.angle_beta   90.00
_cell.angle_gamma   90.00
#
_symmetry.space_group_name_H-M   'P 1'
#
loop_
_entity.id
_entity.type
_entity.pdbx_description
1 polymer ?
#
loop_
_entity_poly.entity_id
_entity_poly.type
_entity_poly.pdbx_seq_one_letter_code
_entity_poly.pdbx_strand_id
1 'polypeptide(L)'
;MKRISSPYGLRPSECRSAAGCLSGLMLAAGTAQAAPPAPATGNHWVLTFEDTFQGTSLDSTKWSKGYSWGRTHNHKAYMAPENVRVENGRMIITAEAKRHPLAPYSVNHDGYHVVDYTSGAINTSGKFNFTHGYVEGRFKLATGTGTSPAFWTLQGGWPPEIDIFENLNGSNTFYTNYHWGTWNNHSSYFNTHTGGNLNSTFRTYGLDWKAGSMGWYYENG
;
A
#
# COMPACT_ATOMS: atom_id res chain seq x y z
N MET A 1 -4.37 -7.56 3.39
CA MET A 1 -4.10 -7.14 4.77
C MET A 1 -3.02 -6.07 4.70
N LYS A 2 -3.28 -4.89 5.28
CA LYS A 2 -2.25 -3.88 5.55
C LYS A 2 -2.10 -3.78 7.06
N ARG A 3 -0.87 -3.77 7.56
CA ARG A 3 -0.55 -3.64 8.99
C ARG A 3 0.50 -2.58 9.19
N ILE A 4 0.35 -1.80 10.26
CA ILE A 4 1.37 -0.85 10.70
C ILE A 4 1.59 -1.03 12.19
N SER A 5 2.84 -1.23 12.57
CA SER A 5 3.26 -1.43 13.94
C SER A 5 4.30 -0.39 14.33
N SER A 6 4.15 0.23 15.50
CA SER A 6 5.11 1.19 16.05
C SER A 6 5.92 0.56 17.19
N PRO A 7 7.21 0.90 17.36
CA PRO A 7 7.96 0.55 18.57
C PRO A 7 7.59 1.41 19.78
N TYR A 8 6.90 2.54 19.56
CA TYR A 8 6.46 3.47 20.60
C TYR A 8 4.93 3.63 20.54
N GLY A 9 4.25 3.02 21.49
CA GLY A 9 2.81 3.19 21.73
C GLY A 9 2.55 3.39 23.22
N LEU A 10 1.76 4.41 23.56
CA LEU A 10 1.29 4.64 24.93
C LEU A 10 0.41 3.46 25.37
N ARG A 11 0.57 3.04 26.62
CA ARG A 11 -0.16 1.91 27.22
C ARG A 11 -1.68 2.18 27.15
N PRO A 12 -2.50 1.30 26.57
CA PRO A 12 -3.94 1.33 26.78
C PRO A 12 -4.22 1.07 28.26
N SER A 13 -4.91 2.00 28.92
CA SER A 13 -5.48 1.77 30.23
C SER A 13 -6.50 0.62 30.16
N GLU A 14 -6.47 -0.19 31.21
CA GLU A 14 -7.25 -1.41 31.38
C GLU A 14 -8.75 -1.21 31.09
N CYS A 15 -9.34 -2.09 30.29
CA CYS A 15 -10.79 -2.31 30.32
C CYS A 15 -11.05 -3.80 30.53
N ARG A 16 -11.37 -4.15 31.78
CA ARG A 16 -11.88 -5.47 32.17
C ARG A 16 -13.37 -5.52 31.85
N SER A 17 -13.79 -6.51 31.06
CA SER A 17 -15.03 -7.24 31.32
C SER A 17 -15.02 -8.59 30.63
N ALA A 18 -15.31 -9.62 31.42
CA ALA A 18 -15.47 -11.00 31.02
C ALA A 18 -16.95 -11.28 30.74
N ALA A 19 -17.24 -12.08 29.71
CA ALA A 19 -18.12 -13.26 29.74
C ALA A 19 -18.66 -13.59 28.33
N GLY A 20 -18.62 -14.89 27.98
CA GLY A 20 -19.50 -15.45 26.94
C GLY A 20 -18.81 -16.36 25.92
N CYS A 21 -18.53 -17.61 26.29
CA CYS A 21 -18.15 -18.69 25.38
C CYS A 21 -19.21 -18.96 24.32
N LEU A 22 -18.78 -19.16 23.06
CA LEU A 22 -19.37 -20.08 22.10
C LEU A 22 -18.24 -20.54 21.15
N SER A 23 -17.62 -21.66 21.49
CA SER A 23 -16.59 -22.31 20.68
C SER A 23 -17.23 -22.95 19.45
N GLY A 24 -17.33 -22.18 18.37
CA GLY A 24 -17.39 -22.71 17.01
C GLY A 24 -15.97 -22.74 16.45
N LEU A 25 -15.35 -23.92 16.38
CA LEU A 25 -14.08 -24.09 15.68
C LEU A 25 -14.33 -24.01 14.17
N MET A 26 -14.49 -22.79 13.64
CA MET A 26 -14.26 -22.58 12.22
C MET A 26 -12.76 -22.70 12.00
N LEU A 27 -12.33 -23.81 11.41
CA LEU A 27 -11.04 -23.88 10.72
C LEU A 27 -11.12 -22.95 9.50
N ALA A 28 -11.00 -21.64 9.74
CA ALA A 28 -10.55 -20.74 8.71
C ALA A 28 -9.12 -21.17 8.41
N ALA A 29 -8.91 -21.77 7.23
CA ALA A 29 -7.58 -21.99 6.67
C ALA A 29 -6.94 -20.61 6.43
N GLY A 30 -6.45 -20.00 7.50
CA GLY A 30 -5.68 -18.78 7.44
C GLY A 30 -4.39 -19.10 6.72
N THR A 31 -4.22 -18.55 5.51
CA THR A 31 -2.90 -18.48 4.91
C THR A 31 -2.00 -17.79 5.92
N ALA A 32 -1.02 -18.50 6.47
CA ALA A 32 -0.10 -17.95 7.46
C ALA A 32 0.50 -16.65 6.90
N GLN A 33 0.14 -15.53 7.53
CA GLN A 33 0.72 -14.24 7.21
C GLN A 33 2.17 -14.25 7.73
N ALA A 34 3.08 -13.79 6.90
CA ALA A 34 4.47 -13.52 7.27
C ALA A 34 4.55 -12.76 8.60
N ALA A 35 5.45 -13.17 9.50
CA ALA A 35 5.68 -12.42 10.73
C ALA A 35 6.50 -11.16 10.40
N PRO A 36 6.21 -10.01 11.02
CA PRO A 36 7.03 -8.81 10.86
C PRO A 36 8.47 -9.09 11.33
N PRO A 37 9.48 -8.37 10.79
CA PRO A 37 10.85 -8.48 11.27
C PRO A 37 10.93 -8.21 12.76
N ALA A 38 11.92 -8.78 13.46
CA ALA A 38 12.06 -8.52 14.89
C ALA A 38 12.27 -7.01 15.13
N PRO A 39 11.55 -6.40 16.09
CA PRO A 39 11.80 -5.01 16.47
C PRO A 39 13.20 -4.88 17.10
N ALA A 40 13.66 -3.63 17.29
CA ALA A 40 14.92 -3.38 17.98
C ALA A 40 14.98 -4.08 19.36
N THR A 41 16.16 -4.55 19.76
CA THR A 41 16.36 -5.35 20.97
C THR A 41 15.68 -4.73 22.19
N GLY A 42 14.83 -5.50 22.87
CA GLY A 42 14.07 -5.04 24.04
C GLY A 42 12.71 -4.41 23.73
N ASN A 43 12.35 -4.23 22.44
CA ASN A 43 11.05 -3.71 22.04
C ASN A 43 10.10 -4.82 21.55
N HIS A 44 8.81 -4.50 21.44
CA HIS A 44 7.79 -5.33 20.81
C HIS A 44 6.96 -4.48 19.84
N TRP A 45 6.42 -5.10 18.79
CA TRP A 45 5.51 -4.42 17.87
C TRP A 45 4.14 -4.23 18.52
N VAL A 46 3.59 -3.02 18.42
CA VAL A 46 2.19 -2.73 18.74
C VAL A 46 1.45 -2.40 17.47
N LEU A 47 0.40 -3.17 17.15
CA LEU A 47 -0.45 -2.92 15.98
C LEU A 47 -1.23 -1.61 16.17
N THR A 48 -1.05 -0.66 15.24
CA THR A 48 -1.67 0.68 15.29
C THR A 48 -2.63 0.94 14.16
N PHE A 49 -2.48 0.24 13.04
CA PHE A 49 -3.39 0.32 11.90
C PHE A 49 -3.48 -1.04 11.22
N GLU A 50 -4.71 -1.47 10.95
CA GLU A 50 -4.95 -2.68 10.16
C GLU A 50 -6.16 -2.49 9.24
N ASP A 51 -6.05 -3.01 8.02
CA ASP A 51 -7.22 -3.34 7.22
C ASP A 51 -7.09 -4.72 6.58
N THR A 52 -8.03 -5.60 6.93
CA THR A 52 -8.15 -6.97 6.41
C THR A 52 -9.17 -7.08 5.28
N PHE A 53 -9.86 -5.99 4.94
CA PHE A 53 -10.83 -5.88 3.85
C PHE A 53 -11.96 -6.91 3.92
N GLN A 54 -12.39 -7.28 5.13
CA GLN A 54 -13.46 -8.26 5.36
C GLN A 54 -14.88 -7.72 5.13
N GLY A 55 -15.04 -6.40 5.04
CA GLY A 55 -16.33 -5.78 4.74
C GLY A 55 -16.80 -5.96 3.30
N THR A 56 -17.90 -5.32 2.95
CA THR A 56 -18.44 -5.27 1.58
C THR A 56 -18.10 -3.97 0.84
N SER A 57 -17.43 -3.04 1.52
CA SER A 57 -17.00 -1.76 0.99
C SER A 57 -15.70 -1.32 1.64
N LEU A 58 -15.02 -0.36 1.01
CA LEU A 58 -13.83 0.27 1.58
C LEU A 58 -14.21 1.03 2.86
N ASP A 59 -13.47 0.81 3.94
CA ASP A 59 -13.65 1.54 5.20
C ASP A 59 -13.27 3.02 5.00
N SER A 60 -14.29 3.88 4.94
CA SER A 60 -14.10 5.31 4.67
C SER A 60 -13.49 6.07 5.84
N THR A 61 -13.47 5.49 7.05
CA THR A 61 -12.76 6.06 8.21
C THR A 61 -11.25 5.87 8.10
N LYS A 62 -10.81 4.86 7.33
CA LYS A 62 -9.39 4.57 7.08
C LYS A 62 -8.89 5.08 5.73
N TRP A 63 -9.73 5.03 4.70
CA TRP A 63 -9.30 5.21 3.32
C TRP A 63 -10.15 6.21 2.53
N SER A 64 -9.49 6.98 1.69
CA SER A 64 -10.09 7.81 0.63
C SER A 64 -9.81 7.18 -0.73
N LYS A 65 -10.77 7.21 -1.65
CA LYS A 65 -10.57 6.78 -3.04
C LYS A 65 -9.97 7.91 -3.88
N GLY A 66 -8.94 7.59 -4.67
CA GLY A 66 -8.11 8.55 -5.43
C GLY A 66 -6.76 8.80 -4.75
N TYR A 67 -5.97 9.69 -5.33
CA TYR A 67 -4.78 10.25 -4.67
C TYR A 67 -5.20 11.35 -3.69
N SER A 68 -4.28 11.77 -2.80
CA SER A 68 -4.56 12.89 -1.90
C SER A 68 -4.67 14.23 -2.63
N TRP A 69 -4.09 14.35 -3.83
CA TRP A 69 -4.14 15.56 -4.67
C TRP A 69 -5.12 15.46 -5.85
N GLY A 70 -5.82 14.34 -6.06
CA GLY A 70 -6.80 14.23 -7.13
C GLY A 70 -6.95 12.84 -7.74
N ARG A 71 -7.33 12.84 -9.02
CA ARG A 71 -7.76 11.63 -9.75
C ARG A 71 -6.80 11.22 -10.87
N THR A 72 -5.76 11.99 -11.11
CA THR A 72 -4.76 11.68 -12.14
C THR A 72 -3.37 11.85 -11.56
N HIS A 73 -2.40 11.21 -12.20
CA HIS A 73 -0.99 11.31 -11.87
C HIS A 73 -0.20 11.58 -13.15
N ASN A 74 1.04 11.11 -13.20
CA ASN A 74 1.97 11.24 -14.32
C ASN A 74 1.80 10.13 -15.39
N HIS A 75 0.57 9.59 -15.54
CA HIS A 75 0.29 8.45 -16.43
C HIS A 75 -1.10 8.58 -17.09
N LYS A 76 -1.47 7.59 -17.90
CA LYS A 76 -2.66 7.59 -18.77
C LYS A 76 -4.00 7.27 -18.11
N ALA A 77 -4.04 7.10 -16.77
CA ALA A 77 -5.23 6.59 -16.09
C ALA A 77 -5.92 7.66 -15.20
N TYR A 78 -7.25 7.67 -15.24
CA TYR A 78 -8.10 8.36 -14.28
C TYR A 78 -8.51 7.40 -13.15
N MET A 79 -8.25 7.79 -11.90
CA MET A 79 -8.55 7.01 -10.68
C MET A 79 -10.03 7.07 -10.32
N ALA A 80 -10.86 6.33 -11.02
CA ALA A 80 -12.30 6.32 -10.82
C ALA A 80 -12.68 5.56 -9.52
N PRO A 81 -13.61 6.07 -8.70
CA PRO A 81 -14.03 5.40 -7.46
C PRO A 81 -14.56 3.98 -7.66
N GLU A 82 -15.23 3.71 -8.77
CA GLU A 82 -15.82 2.41 -9.13
C GLU A 82 -14.77 1.33 -9.42
N ASN A 83 -13.55 1.73 -9.78
CA ASN A 83 -12.42 0.82 -9.98
C ASN A 83 -11.78 0.34 -8.66
N VAL A 84 -12.31 0.76 -7.50
CA VAL A 84 -11.94 0.28 -6.17
C VAL A 84 -13.12 -0.43 -5.51
N ARG A 85 -13.00 -1.75 -5.34
CA ARG A 85 -14.02 -2.61 -4.73
C ARG A 85 -13.44 -3.43 -3.58
N VAL A 86 -14.30 -3.83 -2.66
CA VAL A 86 -13.95 -4.77 -1.59
C VAL A 86 -14.87 -5.97 -1.69
N GLU A 87 -14.28 -7.16 -1.78
CA GLU A 87 -15.02 -8.42 -1.79
C GLU A 87 -14.14 -9.54 -1.23
N ASN A 88 -14.75 -10.51 -0.55
CA ASN A 88 -14.09 -11.77 -0.18
C ASN A 88 -12.74 -11.54 0.53
N GLY A 89 -12.69 -10.64 1.52
CA GLY A 89 -11.48 -10.35 2.29
C GLY A 89 -10.39 -9.58 1.53
N ARG A 90 -10.72 -8.94 0.39
CA ARG A 90 -9.74 -8.29 -0.50
C ARG A 90 -10.24 -6.94 -0.98
N MET A 91 -9.34 -5.96 -1.01
CA MET A 91 -9.50 -4.77 -1.82
C MET A 91 -8.94 -5.04 -3.21
N ILE A 92 -9.71 -4.68 -4.23
CA ILE A 92 -9.42 -4.96 -5.63
C ILE A 92 -9.42 -3.64 -6.38
N ILE A 93 -8.32 -3.39 -7.08
CA ILE A 93 -8.16 -2.29 -8.03
C ILE A 93 -8.22 -2.89 -9.43
N THR A 94 -9.07 -2.33 -10.29
CA THR A 94 -9.21 -2.76 -11.68
C THR A 94 -8.79 -1.63 -12.60
N ALA A 95 -7.91 -1.91 -13.55
CA ALA A 95 -7.57 -0.99 -14.64
C ALA A 95 -8.27 -1.41 -15.93
N GLU A 96 -8.78 -0.46 -16.70
CA GLU A 96 -9.55 -0.73 -17.93
C GLU A 96 -9.15 0.24 -19.05
N ALA A 97 -9.12 -0.24 -20.29
CA ALA A 97 -8.92 0.56 -21.49
C ALA A 97 -10.21 1.31 -21.85
N LYS A 98 -10.54 2.30 -21.03
CA LYS A 98 -11.75 3.11 -21.14
C LYS A 98 -11.47 4.52 -20.62
N ARG A 99 -11.97 5.52 -21.34
CA ARG A 99 -11.94 6.90 -20.87
C ARG A 99 -13.13 7.19 -19.95
N HIS A 100 -12.86 7.73 -18.76
CA HIS A 100 -13.90 8.22 -17.86
C HIS A 100 -14.46 9.58 -18.34
N PRO A 101 -15.78 9.86 -18.23
CA PRO A 101 -16.36 11.14 -18.65
C PRO A 101 -15.77 12.36 -17.94
N LEU A 102 -15.33 12.19 -16.68
CA LEU A 102 -14.69 13.24 -15.89
C LEU A 102 -13.16 13.28 -16.04
N ALA A 103 -12.57 12.43 -16.89
CA ALA A 103 -11.12 12.45 -17.11
C ALA A 103 -10.73 13.71 -17.89
N PRO A 104 -9.64 14.40 -17.49
CA PRO A 104 -9.05 15.43 -18.35
C PRO A 104 -8.61 14.79 -19.67
N TYR A 105 -8.43 15.59 -20.72
CA TYR A 105 -7.93 15.04 -21.99
C TYR A 105 -6.52 14.48 -21.86
N SER A 106 -5.66 15.21 -21.17
CA SER A 106 -4.27 14.84 -20.96
C SER A 106 -3.78 15.31 -19.60
N VAL A 107 -2.70 14.69 -19.14
CA VAL A 107 -1.86 15.16 -18.04
C VAL A 107 -0.46 15.47 -18.55
N ASN A 108 0.25 16.36 -17.85
CA ASN A 108 1.60 16.78 -18.21
C ASN A 108 2.49 16.98 -16.99
N HIS A 109 2.61 15.95 -16.15
CA HIS A 109 3.47 16.00 -14.96
C HIS A 109 4.93 15.61 -15.28
N ASP A 110 5.13 14.59 -16.12
CA ASP A 110 6.43 14.07 -16.57
C ASP A 110 6.48 13.90 -18.10
N GLY A 111 5.52 14.49 -18.81
CA GLY A 111 5.35 14.33 -20.24
C GLY A 111 3.87 14.36 -20.63
N TYR A 112 3.61 14.54 -21.92
CA TYR A 112 2.25 14.60 -22.43
C TYR A 112 1.63 13.20 -22.51
N HIS A 113 0.61 12.95 -21.69
CA HIS A 113 -0.11 11.68 -21.66
C HIS A 113 -1.61 11.91 -21.86
N VAL A 114 -2.18 11.32 -22.91
CA VAL A 114 -3.64 11.23 -23.08
C VAL A 114 -4.21 10.32 -22.00
N VAL A 115 -5.31 10.72 -21.37
CA VAL A 115 -5.98 9.93 -20.32
C VAL A 115 -7.11 9.11 -20.93
N ASP A 116 -6.77 7.89 -21.35
CA ASP A 116 -7.62 6.95 -22.07
C ASP A 116 -7.91 5.66 -21.29
N TYR A 117 -7.45 5.58 -20.03
CA TYR A 117 -7.69 4.45 -19.13
C TYR A 117 -8.40 4.88 -17.84
N THR A 118 -9.09 3.93 -17.20
CA THR A 118 -9.50 4.03 -15.79
C THR A 118 -8.67 3.09 -14.94
N SER A 119 -8.47 3.45 -13.68
CA SER A 119 -7.89 2.61 -12.65
C SER A 119 -8.40 3.04 -11.27
N GLY A 120 -7.86 2.49 -10.20
CA GLY A 120 -8.17 2.86 -8.83
C GLY A 120 -6.92 3.23 -8.04
N ALA A 121 -7.11 4.10 -7.05
CA ALA A 121 -6.13 4.41 -6.01
C ALA A 121 -6.85 4.58 -4.68
N ILE A 122 -6.16 4.30 -3.57
CA ILE A 122 -6.65 4.64 -2.23
C ILE A 122 -5.52 5.27 -1.41
N ASN A 123 -5.88 6.14 -0.48
CA ASN A 123 -4.91 6.80 0.41
C ASN A 123 -5.47 6.98 1.83
N THR A 124 -4.59 7.19 2.80
CA THR A 124 -4.93 7.44 4.21
C THR A 124 -4.82 8.92 4.61
N SER A 125 -4.72 9.84 3.63
CA SER A 125 -4.53 11.26 3.92
C SER A 125 -5.66 11.81 4.79
N GLY A 126 -5.29 12.55 5.84
CA GLY A 126 -6.22 13.07 6.85
C GLY A 126 -6.82 12.01 7.78
N LYS A 127 -6.45 10.73 7.67
CA LYS A 127 -7.03 9.61 8.43
C LYS A 127 -6.00 8.85 9.24
N PHE A 128 -4.87 8.52 8.62
CA PHE A 128 -3.76 7.84 9.27
C PHE A 128 -2.43 8.23 8.63
N ASN A 129 -1.45 8.52 9.49
CA ASN A 129 -0.06 8.74 9.11
C ASN A 129 0.81 7.96 10.11
N PHE A 130 2.00 7.56 9.66
CA PHE A 130 3.00 6.99 10.55
C PHE A 130 4.38 7.54 10.21
N THR A 131 5.21 7.62 11.24
CA THR A 131 6.63 7.93 11.11
C THR A 131 7.35 6.95 12.01
N HIS A 132 8.26 6.20 11.42
CA HIS A 132 8.90 5.05 12.03
C HIS A 132 7.96 3.89 12.39
N GLY A 133 8.51 2.69 12.39
CA GLY A 133 7.82 1.44 12.62
C GLY A 133 7.83 0.53 11.40
N TYR A 134 7.07 -0.56 11.47
CA TYR A 134 6.95 -1.53 10.39
C TYR A 134 5.61 -1.40 9.70
N VAL A 135 5.61 -1.31 8.37
CA VAL A 135 4.41 -1.40 7.54
C VAL A 135 4.54 -2.57 6.58
N GLU A 136 3.46 -3.33 6.40
CA GLU A 136 3.38 -4.34 5.36
C GLU A 136 2.03 -4.33 4.65
N GLY A 137 2.03 -4.84 3.42
CA GLY A 137 0.82 -5.17 2.69
C GLY A 137 0.99 -6.44 1.87
N ARG A 138 -0.11 -7.18 1.71
CA ARG A 138 -0.15 -8.41 0.91
C ARG A 138 -0.92 -8.19 -0.40
N PHE A 139 -0.24 -8.33 -1.53
CA PHE A 139 -0.73 -7.97 -2.86
C PHE A 139 -0.56 -9.11 -3.85
N LYS A 140 -1.54 -9.31 -4.72
CA LYS A 140 -1.37 -10.06 -5.97
C LYS A 140 -1.35 -9.02 -7.10
N LEU A 141 -0.24 -8.94 -7.81
CA LEU A 141 -0.03 -7.90 -8.82
C LEU A 141 -0.71 -8.30 -10.14
N ALA A 142 -1.15 -7.30 -10.91
CA ALA A 142 -1.74 -7.53 -12.21
C ALA A 142 -0.64 -7.94 -13.22
N THR A 143 -0.95 -8.90 -14.08
CA THR A 143 -0.14 -9.22 -15.27
C THR A 143 -0.62 -8.38 -16.45
N GLY A 144 0.26 -7.63 -17.09
CA GLY A 144 -0.05 -6.94 -18.35
C GLY A 144 0.79 -5.70 -18.59
N THR A 145 1.24 -5.54 -19.83
CA THR A 145 1.95 -4.33 -20.28
C THR A 145 1.12 -3.09 -19.97
N GLY A 146 1.77 -2.05 -19.44
CA GLY A 146 1.12 -0.80 -19.03
C GLY A 146 0.47 -0.81 -17.64
N THR A 147 0.42 -1.95 -16.94
CA THR A 147 0.04 -1.97 -15.51
C THR A 147 1.23 -1.57 -14.64
N SER A 148 0.98 -0.68 -13.67
CA SER A 148 2.00 -0.21 -12.73
C SER A 148 1.49 -0.21 -11.27
N PRO A 149 1.24 -1.37 -10.63
CA PRO A 149 0.80 -1.39 -9.25
C PRO A 149 1.93 -0.93 -8.32
N ALA A 150 1.56 -0.13 -7.32
CA ALA A 150 2.50 0.45 -6.35
C ALA A 150 1.91 0.46 -4.94
N PHE A 151 2.80 0.37 -3.95
CA PHE A 151 2.49 0.62 -2.54
C PHE A 151 3.58 1.49 -1.95
N TRP A 152 3.18 2.68 -1.50
CA TRP A 152 4.13 3.74 -1.19
C TRP A 152 3.57 4.69 -0.13
N THR A 153 4.43 5.58 0.35
CA THR A 153 4.13 6.58 1.38
C THR A 153 4.53 7.97 0.90
N LEU A 154 3.78 8.98 1.33
CA LEU A 154 4.03 10.39 1.00
C LEU A 154 3.82 11.25 2.23
N GLN A 155 4.73 12.20 2.50
CA GLN A 155 4.65 13.07 3.67
C GLN A 155 4.41 14.53 3.28
N GLY A 156 3.14 14.91 3.11
CA GLY A 156 2.75 16.30 2.89
C GLY A 156 3.18 16.91 1.55
N GLY A 157 3.84 16.14 0.69
CA GLY A 157 4.32 16.55 -0.62
C GLY A 157 5.48 15.66 -1.07
N TRP A 158 5.85 15.77 -2.34
CA TRP A 158 7.00 15.06 -2.88
C TRP A 158 8.18 16.02 -3.06
N PRO A 159 9.40 15.67 -2.60
CA PRO A 159 9.76 14.62 -1.62
C PRO A 159 9.43 15.02 -0.15
N PRO A 160 9.47 14.09 0.84
CA PRO A 160 9.94 12.71 0.73
C PRO A 160 8.85 11.69 0.37
N GLU A 161 9.28 10.66 -0.34
CA GLU A 161 8.47 9.50 -0.76
C GLU A 161 9.24 8.21 -0.50
N ILE A 162 8.54 7.19 0.00
CA ILE A 162 9.10 5.85 0.21
C ILE A 162 8.21 4.85 -0.52
N ASP A 163 8.75 4.24 -1.56
CA ASP A 163 8.09 3.20 -2.33
C ASP A 163 8.45 1.84 -1.73
N ILE A 164 7.46 1.23 -1.08
CA ILE A 164 7.59 -0.11 -0.48
C ILE A 164 7.66 -1.15 -1.59
N PHE A 165 6.89 -0.95 -2.67
CA PHE A 165 7.19 -1.54 -3.97
C PHE A 165 6.55 -0.74 -5.11
N GLU A 166 7.17 -0.81 -6.27
CA GLU A 166 6.59 -0.47 -7.58
C GLU A 166 6.87 -1.60 -8.58
N ASN A 167 5.86 -2.09 -9.27
CA ASN A 167 6.05 -3.02 -10.39
C ASN A 167 5.64 -2.31 -11.66
N LEU A 168 6.48 -2.33 -12.69
CA LEU A 168 6.23 -1.63 -13.94
C LEU A 168 5.95 -2.63 -15.06
N ASN A 169 4.97 -2.28 -15.90
CA ASN A 169 4.58 -3.02 -17.11
C ASN A 169 4.22 -4.50 -16.88
N GLY A 170 3.71 -4.84 -15.69
CA GLY A 170 3.40 -6.22 -15.33
C GLY A 170 4.61 -7.16 -15.45
N SER A 171 5.82 -6.64 -15.26
CA SER A 171 7.07 -7.40 -15.36
C SER A 171 7.25 -8.34 -14.16
N ASN A 172 8.27 -9.20 -14.19
CA ASN A 172 8.71 -9.99 -13.04
C ASN A 172 9.78 -9.26 -12.21
N THR A 173 9.77 -7.92 -12.27
CA THR A 173 10.67 -7.05 -11.54
C THR A 173 9.86 -6.04 -10.74
N PHE A 174 10.26 -5.80 -9.50
CA PHE A 174 9.76 -4.66 -8.74
C PHE A 174 10.91 -3.82 -8.21
N TYR A 175 10.60 -2.57 -7.90
CA TYR A 175 11.52 -1.57 -7.43
C TYR A 175 11.12 -1.12 -6.04
N THR A 176 12.11 -0.74 -5.25
CA THR A 176 11.91 -0.04 -3.99
C THR A 176 12.69 1.25 -4.07
N ASN A 177 12.09 2.36 -3.65
CA ASN A 177 12.70 3.67 -3.78
C ASN A 177 12.56 4.46 -2.49
N TYR A 178 13.54 5.32 -2.23
CA TYR A 178 13.42 6.43 -1.31
C TYR A 178 13.83 7.71 -2.01
N HIS A 179 12.92 8.66 -2.11
CA HIS A 179 13.14 9.99 -2.67
C HIS A 179 13.26 11.02 -1.53
N TRP A 180 14.29 11.87 -1.59
CA TRP A 180 14.51 12.95 -0.61
C TRP A 180 14.96 14.25 -1.29
N GLY A 181 14.93 15.35 -0.53
CA GLY A 181 15.30 16.68 -1.00
C GLY A 181 14.07 17.53 -1.28
N THR A 182 14.09 18.28 -2.38
CA THR A 182 13.03 19.21 -2.80
C THR A 182 12.66 18.97 -4.25
N TRP A 183 11.51 19.46 -4.70
CA TRP A 183 11.04 19.32 -6.09
C TRP A 183 12.15 19.56 -7.14
N ASN A 184 12.88 20.69 -7.03
CA ASN A 184 13.93 21.08 -7.99
C ASN A 184 15.33 20.51 -7.68
N ASN A 185 15.53 19.92 -6.51
CA ASN A 185 16.82 19.37 -6.09
C ASN A 185 16.56 18.18 -5.18
N HIS A 186 16.34 17.03 -5.80
CA HIS A 186 16.04 15.77 -5.13
C HIS A 186 17.09 14.71 -5.49
N SER A 187 17.13 13.66 -4.70
CA SER A 187 17.93 12.48 -4.94
C SER A 187 17.11 11.25 -4.56
N SER A 188 17.52 10.10 -5.09
CA SER A 188 16.88 8.83 -4.76
C SER A 188 17.89 7.73 -4.51
N TYR A 189 17.45 6.75 -3.73
CA TYR A 189 18.13 5.49 -3.51
C TYR A 189 17.14 4.39 -3.88
N PHE A 190 17.55 3.52 -4.79
CA PHE A 190 16.67 2.52 -5.34
C PHE A 190 17.33 1.15 -5.40
N ASN A 191 16.49 0.12 -5.26
CA ASN A 191 16.87 -1.26 -5.50
C ASN A 191 15.96 -1.88 -6.54
N THR A 192 16.52 -2.83 -7.30
CA THR A 192 15.79 -3.63 -8.28
C THR A 192 15.73 -5.06 -7.78
N HIS A 193 14.53 -5.62 -7.71
CA HIS A 193 14.29 -6.98 -7.25
C HIS A 193 13.71 -7.79 -8.40
N THR A 194 14.44 -8.84 -8.80
CA THR A 194 14.03 -9.78 -9.84
C THR A 194 13.84 -11.15 -9.23
N GLY A 195 12.70 -11.80 -9.47
CA GLY A 195 12.53 -13.17 -9.02
C GLY A 195 11.11 -13.70 -9.12
N GLY A 196 10.98 -14.94 -9.62
CA GLY A 196 9.72 -15.69 -9.69
C GLY A 196 8.60 -15.02 -10.49
N ASN A 197 7.44 -15.68 -10.56
CA ASN A 197 6.23 -15.04 -11.08
C ASN A 197 5.68 -14.13 -9.97
N LEU A 198 5.97 -12.83 -10.04
CA LEU A 198 5.50 -11.83 -9.07
C LEU A 198 3.98 -11.65 -9.11
N ASN A 199 3.37 -12.05 -10.22
CA ASN A 199 2.00 -11.65 -10.58
C ASN A 199 0.99 -12.80 -10.43
N SER A 200 1.43 -14.03 -10.19
CA SER A 200 0.53 -15.20 -10.09
C SER A 200 -0.06 -15.39 -8.70
N THR A 201 0.66 -15.03 -7.64
CA THR A 201 0.28 -15.28 -6.24
C THR A 201 0.29 -13.99 -5.41
N PHE A 202 -0.40 -14.04 -4.27
CA PHE A 202 -0.28 -12.97 -3.27
C PHE A 202 1.08 -13.02 -2.59
N ARG A 203 1.69 -11.85 -2.45
CA ARG A 203 3.00 -11.67 -1.82
C ARG A 203 3.01 -10.54 -0.81
N THR A 204 3.83 -10.68 0.22
CA THR A 204 3.99 -9.66 1.27
C THR A 204 5.16 -8.74 0.92
N TYR A 205 4.89 -7.44 0.94
CA TYR A 205 5.87 -6.37 0.79
C TYR A 205 5.84 -5.50 2.04
N GLY A 206 6.99 -5.25 2.66
CA GLY A 206 7.07 -4.50 3.90
C GLY A 206 8.27 -3.57 3.98
N LEU A 207 8.18 -2.64 4.92
CA LEU A 207 9.18 -1.62 5.22
C LEU A 207 9.30 -1.50 6.75
N ASP A 208 10.51 -1.73 7.27
CA ASP A 208 10.92 -1.35 8.62
C ASP A 208 11.62 0.00 8.53
N TRP A 209 10.93 1.05 8.97
CA TRP A 209 11.42 2.41 8.95
C TRP A 209 11.84 2.83 10.36
N LYS A 210 13.11 3.14 10.54
CA LYS A 210 13.69 3.61 11.80
C LYS A 210 14.31 4.98 11.60
N ALA A 211 14.58 5.67 12.71
CA ALA A 211 15.42 6.86 12.65
C ALA A 211 16.80 6.47 12.07
N GLY A 212 17.17 7.07 10.94
CA GLY A 212 18.47 6.84 10.29
C GLY A 212 18.62 5.55 9.49
N SER A 213 17.60 4.69 9.40
CA SER A 213 17.68 3.46 8.57
C SER A 213 16.32 3.00 8.07
N MET A 214 16.31 2.36 6.91
CA MET A 214 15.14 1.70 6.32
C MET A 214 15.54 0.32 5.81
N GLY A 215 14.69 -0.68 6.05
CA GLY A 215 14.82 -2.03 5.51
C GLY A 215 13.55 -2.43 4.78
N TRP A 216 13.67 -2.85 3.53
CA TRP A 216 12.58 -3.41 2.75
C TRP A 216 12.58 -4.93 2.88
N TYR A 217 11.39 -5.52 2.95
CA TYR A 217 11.18 -6.95 3.17
C TYR A 217 10.23 -7.52 2.12
N TYR A 218 10.50 -8.73 1.67
CA TYR A 218 9.67 -9.44 0.72
C TYR A 218 9.56 -10.93 1.07
N GLU A 219 8.33 -11.45 1.17
CA GLU A 219 8.06 -12.89 1.36
C GLU A 219 8.79 -13.58 2.55
N ASN A 220 9.20 -12.81 3.58
CA ASN A 220 10.00 -13.21 4.76
C ASN A 220 11.54 -13.09 4.63
N GLY A 221 12.07 -12.34 3.66
CA GLY A 221 13.49 -11.98 3.55
C GLY A 221 13.68 -10.51 3.24
#